data_AF-A0A2E4D7V8-F1
#
_entry.id   AF-A0A2E4D7V8-F1
#
_cell.length_a   1.000
_cell.length_b   1.000
_cell.length_c   1.000
_cell.angle_alpha   90.00
_cell.angle_beta   90.00
_cell.angle_gamma   90.00
#
_symmetry.space_group_name_H-M   'P 1'
#
loop_
_entity.id
_entity.type
_entity.pdbx_description
1 polymer ?
#
loop_
_entity_poly.entity_id
_entity_poly.type
_entity_poly.pdbx_seq_one_letter_code
_entity_poly.pdbx_strand_id
1 'polypeptide(L)'
;MKIEKFIKLGLVQAFIFLLFATAITGCQKKNFDKTGHYAQVNLNTRAPASADGPELQKFLKYQDPKQIYLFCALSSPKKTQCYKQHFQHVMSKFESKYGKFTREETAQVQNKFAFKVVEAEVKQVKQHILDKIDPELYNIVTKRSSFCEKNSTIHLDRCMTQFKNKDTLMVLNHYQKRNKQLNAHEYLYTQNFILEELETRLIKAAKNLKEPTPTVRIPAYDHKGVQKDI
;
A
#
# COMPACT_ATOMS: atom_id res chain seq x y z
N MET A 1 -2.93 -61.19 7.05
CA MET A 1 -2.37 -60.10 6.23
C MET A 1 -3.15 -58.78 6.45
N LYS A 2 -3.09 -58.15 7.63
CA LYS A 2 -4.03 -57.03 7.96
C LYS A 2 -3.53 -55.89 8.85
N ILE A 3 -2.34 -55.94 9.47
CA ILE A 3 -1.88 -54.85 10.37
C ILE A 3 -0.63 -54.15 9.82
N GLU A 4 0.34 -54.90 9.33
CA GLU A 4 1.58 -54.32 8.76
C GLU A 4 1.34 -53.40 7.56
N LYS A 5 0.36 -53.70 6.71
CA LYS A 5 -0.01 -52.84 5.57
C LYS A 5 -0.61 -51.51 6.04
N PHE A 6 -1.42 -51.51 7.10
CA PHE A 6 -1.98 -50.30 7.69
C PHE A 6 -0.92 -49.47 8.41
N ILE A 7 0.02 -50.11 9.11
CA ILE A 7 1.14 -49.42 9.76
C ILE A 7 2.05 -48.76 8.71
N LYS A 8 2.37 -49.47 7.61
CA LYS A 8 3.16 -48.91 6.50
C LYS A 8 2.44 -47.75 5.82
N LEU A 9 1.13 -47.86 5.60
CA LEU A 9 0.32 -46.78 5.01
C LEU A 9 0.29 -45.55 5.92
N GLY A 10 0.10 -45.75 7.23
CA GLY A 10 0.12 -44.68 8.23
C GLY A 10 1.48 -44.00 8.35
N LEU A 11 2.58 -44.74 8.28
CA LEU A 11 3.94 -44.19 8.28
C LEU A 11 4.22 -43.36 7.03
N VAL A 12 3.81 -43.82 5.84
CA VAL A 12 3.97 -43.05 4.59
C VAL A 12 3.15 -41.76 4.67
N GLN A 13 1.93 -41.82 5.17
CA GLN A 13 1.08 -40.65 5.28
C GLN A 13 1.61 -39.64 6.31
N ALA A 14 2.13 -40.11 7.45
CA ALA A 14 2.81 -39.26 8.43
C ALA A 14 4.09 -38.61 7.86
N PHE A 15 4.85 -39.35 7.07
CA PHE A 15 6.06 -38.82 6.41
C PHE A 15 5.71 -37.74 5.38
N ILE A 16 4.64 -37.93 4.60
CA ILE A 16 4.14 -36.93 3.66
C ILE A 16 3.70 -35.67 4.42
N PHE A 17 2.94 -35.80 5.51
CA PHE A 17 2.56 -34.66 6.35
C PHE A 17 3.76 -33.93 6.95
N LEU A 18 4.81 -34.66 7.34
CA LEU A 18 6.03 -34.07 7.86
C LEU A 18 6.78 -33.25 6.79
N LEU A 19 6.85 -33.75 5.56
CA LEU A 19 7.42 -33.02 4.42
C LEU A 19 6.61 -31.76 4.06
N PHE A 20 5.29 -31.82 4.15
CA PHE A 20 4.46 -30.62 3.97
C PHE A 20 4.64 -29.61 5.11
N ALA A 21 4.77 -30.07 6.36
CA ALA A 21 5.01 -29.19 7.50
C ALA A 21 6.37 -28.47 7.42
N THR A 22 7.43 -29.13 6.92
CA THR A 22 8.74 -28.50 6.72
C THR A 22 8.73 -27.51 5.55
N ALA A 23 8.01 -27.79 4.48
CA ALA A 23 7.82 -26.84 3.37
C ALA A 23 7.05 -25.57 3.81
N ILE A 24 6.01 -25.72 4.65
CA ILE A 24 5.21 -24.59 5.15
C ILE A 24 6.02 -23.72 6.13
N THR A 25 6.85 -24.33 6.98
CA THR A 25 7.69 -23.59 7.94
C THR A 25 8.86 -22.86 7.25
N GLY A 26 9.37 -23.37 6.12
CA GLY A 26 10.40 -22.71 5.32
C GLY A 26 9.96 -21.40 4.64
N CYS A 27 8.68 -21.28 4.26
CA CYS A 27 8.13 -20.06 3.63
C CYS A 27 7.72 -18.96 4.63
N GLN A 28 7.76 -19.22 5.93
CA GLN A 28 7.42 -18.22 6.97
C GLN A 28 8.63 -17.44 7.51
N LYS A 29 9.68 -17.24 6.70
CA LYS A 29 10.69 -16.25 7.08
C LYS A 29 10.04 -14.87 7.06
N LYS A 30 9.69 -14.35 8.24
CA LYS A 30 9.21 -12.99 8.51
C LYS A 30 10.32 -11.95 8.27
N ASN A 31 10.85 -11.94 7.06
CA ASN A 31 11.90 -11.04 6.65
C ASN A 31 11.25 -9.89 5.90
N PHE A 32 11.31 -8.70 6.50
CA PHE A 32 11.11 -7.45 5.78
C PHE A 32 12.47 -6.92 5.34
N ASP A 33 12.45 -6.17 4.24
CA ASP A 33 13.65 -5.55 3.70
C ASP A 33 14.21 -4.52 4.68
N LYS A 34 15.54 -4.31 4.66
CA LYS A 34 16.18 -3.32 5.52
C LYS A 34 15.91 -1.89 5.06
N THR A 35 15.79 -1.72 3.75
CA THR A 35 15.65 -0.42 3.06
C THR A 35 14.79 -0.60 1.81
N GLY A 36 14.39 0.50 1.19
CA GLY A 36 13.66 0.51 -0.06
C GLY A 36 13.37 1.93 -0.52
N HIS A 37 12.53 2.08 -1.54
CA HIS A 37 12.12 3.37 -2.08
C HIS A 37 11.54 4.29 -1.00
N TYR A 38 10.73 3.78 -0.07
CA TYR A 38 10.09 4.58 0.99
C TYR A 38 11.10 5.18 1.98
N ALA A 39 12.30 4.58 2.08
CA ALA A 39 13.42 5.11 2.84
C ALA A 39 14.02 6.37 2.18
N GLN A 40 13.99 6.43 0.85
CA GLN A 40 14.75 7.38 0.05
C GLN A 40 13.95 8.56 -0.47
N VAL A 41 12.62 8.48 -0.41
CA VAL A 41 11.78 9.62 -0.79
C VAL A 41 12.11 10.78 0.14
N ASN A 42 12.82 11.77 -0.40
CA ASN A 42 13.09 13.01 0.26
C ASN A 42 11.81 13.84 0.28
N LEU A 43 11.05 13.68 1.36
CA LEU A 43 9.97 14.58 1.71
C LEU A 43 10.66 15.81 2.29
N ASN A 44 10.76 16.90 1.51
CA ASN A 44 11.41 18.16 1.87
C ASN A 44 10.93 18.71 3.23
N THR A 45 11.43 18.12 4.31
CA THR A 45 11.18 18.50 5.68
C THR A 45 12.34 19.39 6.06
N ARG A 46 12.05 20.60 6.53
CA ARG A 46 13.06 21.63 6.87
C ARG A 46 14.00 21.25 8.03
N ALA A 47 13.96 20.00 8.50
CA ALA A 47 14.84 19.51 9.54
C ALA A 47 16.15 19.04 8.87
N PRO A 48 17.31 19.59 9.24
CA PRO A 48 18.57 19.16 8.65
C PRO A 48 18.86 17.70 9.02
N ALA A 49 19.37 16.92 8.07
CA ALA A 49 19.78 15.54 8.29
C ALA A 49 20.86 15.38 9.39
N SER A 50 21.53 16.48 9.75
CA SER A 50 22.48 16.59 10.87
C SER A 50 21.83 16.73 12.26
N ALA A 51 20.50 16.81 12.35
CA ALA A 51 19.79 16.83 13.64
C ALA A 51 19.77 15.44 14.32
N ASP A 52 19.94 14.37 13.53
CA ASP A 52 19.92 13.01 14.02
C ASP A 52 21.33 12.59 14.47
N GLY A 53 21.48 12.16 15.72
CA GLY A 53 22.76 11.74 16.28
C GLY A 53 23.38 10.52 15.57
N PRO A 54 24.69 10.25 15.77
CA PRO A 54 25.43 9.19 15.07
C PRO A 54 24.79 7.81 15.21
N GLU A 55 24.32 7.49 16.41
CA GLU A 55 23.69 6.19 16.71
C GLU A 55 22.33 6.03 16.02
N LEU A 56 21.56 7.12 15.86
CA LEU A 56 20.29 7.10 15.14
C LEU A 56 20.52 6.85 13.64
N GLN A 57 21.53 7.49 13.06
CA GLN A 57 21.95 7.26 11.68
C GLN A 57 22.45 5.82 11.45
N LYS A 58 23.18 5.27 12.42
CA LYS A 58 23.64 3.89 12.39
C LYS A 58 22.48 2.90 12.49
N PHE A 59 21.46 3.19 13.30
CA PHE A 59 20.23 2.41 13.36
C PHE A 59 19.47 2.43 12.03
N LEU A 60 19.28 3.60 11.43
CA LEU A 60 18.60 3.74 10.12
C LEU A 60 19.30 2.97 9.00
N LYS A 61 20.64 2.92 9.02
CA LYS A 61 21.43 2.08 8.09
C LYS A 61 21.26 0.58 8.35
N TYR A 62 20.98 0.19 9.59
CA TYR A 62 20.73 -1.20 9.94
C TYR A 62 19.34 -1.66 9.55
N GLN A 63 18.32 -0.85 9.86
CA GLN A 63 16.93 -1.12 9.55
C GLN A 63 16.13 0.18 9.49
N ASP A 64 15.49 0.45 8.35
CA ASP A 64 14.49 1.50 8.23
C ASP A 64 13.17 1.04 8.89
N PRO A 65 12.65 1.78 9.89
CA PRO A 65 11.37 1.50 10.54
C PRO A 65 10.16 1.50 9.58
N LYS A 66 10.21 2.25 8.47
CA LYS A 66 9.13 2.25 7.47
C LYS A 66 8.92 0.86 6.88
N GLN A 67 9.98 0.07 6.72
CA GLN A 67 9.87 -1.29 6.19
C GLN A 67 9.15 -2.23 7.15
N ILE A 68 9.36 -2.05 8.46
CA ILE A 68 8.62 -2.77 9.50
C ILE A 68 7.14 -2.38 9.45
N TYR A 69 6.85 -1.09 9.31
CA TYR A 69 5.49 -0.59 9.17
C TYR A 69 4.80 -1.20 7.94
N LEU A 70 5.44 -1.16 6.76
CA LEU A 70 4.87 -1.67 5.51
C LEU A 70 4.56 -3.16 5.61
N PHE A 71 5.48 -3.96 6.16
CA PHE A 71 5.25 -5.37 6.44
C PHE A 71 4.02 -5.56 7.35
N CYS A 72 3.97 -4.87 8.48
CA CYS A 72 2.87 -5.01 9.42
C CYS A 72 1.53 -4.51 8.86
N ALA A 73 1.55 -3.50 7.99
CA ALA A 73 0.37 -2.99 7.33
C ALA A 73 -0.22 -3.97 6.32
N LEU A 74 0.61 -4.81 5.71
CA LEU A 74 0.22 -5.87 4.78
C LEU A 74 -0.14 -7.19 5.47
N SER A 75 0.56 -7.53 6.55
CA SER A 75 0.49 -8.87 7.15
C SER A 75 -0.40 -8.99 8.38
N SER A 76 -0.86 -7.88 8.97
CA SER A 76 -1.63 -7.93 10.21
C SER A 76 -2.76 -6.89 10.29
N PRO A 77 -3.97 -7.29 10.73
CA PRO A 77 -5.00 -6.32 11.09
C PRO A 77 -4.63 -5.51 12.35
N LYS A 78 -3.81 -6.09 13.25
CA LYS A 78 -3.32 -5.43 14.47
C LYS A 78 -1.96 -4.76 14.22
N LYS A 79 -1.92 -3.83 13.28
CA LYS A 79 -0.70 -3.17 12.76
C LYS A 79 0.21 -2.61 13.87
N THR A 80 -0.36 -1.91 14.85
CA THR A 80 0.39 -1.32 15.98
C THR A 80 1.10 -2.40 16.82
N GLN A 81 0.41 -3.50 17.11
CA GLN A 81 0.97 -4.60 17.90
C GLN A 81 2.07 -5.32 17.12
N CYS A 82 1.83 -5.62 15.84
CA CYS A 82 2.82 -6.20 14.94
C CYS A 82 4.08 -5.34 14.90
N TYR A 83 3.92 -4.04 14.68
CA TYR A 83 5.04 -3.11 14.59
C TYR A 83 5.84 -3.07 15.89
N LYS A 84 5.17 -2.95 17.05
CA LYS A 84 5.84 -2.92 18.35
C LYS A 84 6.69 -4.17 18.58
N GLN A 85 6.15 -5.35 18.26
CA GLN A 85 6.88 -6.62 18.40
C GLN A 85 8.11 -6.69 17.49
N HIS A 86 7.94 -6.38 16.21
CA HIS A 86 9.05 -6.42 15.25
C HIS A 86 10.10 -5.34 15.51
N PHE A 87 9.68 -4.14 15.90
CA PHE A 87 10.59 -3.05 16.26
C PHE A 87 11.44 -3.40 17.50
N GLN A 88 10.82 -3.95 18.55
CA GLN A 88 11.56 -4.43 19.74
C GLN A 88 12.55 -5.55 19.40
N HIS A 89 12.18 -6.46 18.50
CA HIS A 89 13.08 -7.52 18.02
C HIS A 89 14.24 -6.99 17.17
N VAL A 90 14.00 -5.96 16.35
CA VAL A 90 15.05 -5.28 15.59
C VAL A 90 15.99 -4.54 16.54
N MET A 91 15.46 -3.85 17.54
CA MET A 91 16.24 -3.17 18.57
C MET A 91 17.15 -4.14 19.32
N SER A 92 16.63 -5.26 19.82
CA SER A 92 17.44 -6.24 20.55
C SER A 92 18.55 -6.85 19.69
N LYS A 93 18.27 -7.11 18.40
CA LYS A 93 19.28 -7.57 17.44
C LYS A 93 20.31 -6.50 17.08
N PHE A 94 19.91 -5.23 17.05
CA PHE A 94 20.84 -4.13 16.85
C PHE A 94 21.80 -4.03 18.04
N GLU A 95 21.27 -4.03 19.26
CA GLU A 95 22.06 -3.97 20.51
C GLU A 95 23.03 -5.14 20.64
N SER A 96 22.60 -6.36 20.26
CA SER A 96 23.49 -7.53 20.31
C SER A 96 24.66 -7.44 19.34
N LYS A 97 24.52 -6.64 18.26
CA LYS A 97 25.54 -6.52 17.21
C LYS A 97 26.43 -5.30 17.38
N TYR A 98 25.89 -4.19 17.88
CA TYR A 98 26.57 -2.89 17.90
C TYR A 98 26.81 -2.32 19.31
N GLY A 99 26.41 -3.04 20.35
CA GLY A 99 26.46 -2.58 21.74
C GLY A 99 25.10 -2.08 22.22
N LYS A 100 24.84 -2.16 23.53
CA LYS A 100 23.60 -1.69 24.13
C LYS A 100 23.53 -0.16 24.05
N PHE A 101 22.35 0.35 23.72
CA PHE A 101 22.09 1.77 23.89
C PHE A 101 22.05 2.15 25.37
N THR A 102 22.44 3.39 25.65
CA THR A 102 22.10 4.05 26.90
C THR A 102 20.58 4.18 27.05
N ARG A 103 20.12 4.51 28.26
CA ARG A 103 18.69 4.69 28.53
C ARG A 103 18.13 5.87 27.73
N GLU A 104 18.90 6.94 27.60
CA GLU A 104 18.56 8.12 26.82
C GLU A 104 18.47 7.80 25.32
N GLU A 105 19.47 7.12 24.75
CA GLU A 105 19.47 6.73 23.33
C GLU A 105 18.30 5.80 23.01
N THR A 106 18.02 4.83 23.89
CA THR A 106 16.87 3.94 23.73
C THR A 106 15.56 4.72 23.67
N ALA A 107 15.36 5.68 24.59
CA ALA A 107 14.17 6.51 24.61
C ALA A 107 14.07 7.39 23.37
N GLN A 108 15.19 7.97 22.89
CA GLN A 108 15.22 8.76 21.66
C GLN A 108 14.82 7.94 20.44
N VAL A 109 15.40 6.75 20.26
CA VAL A 109 15.10 5.85 19.14
C VAL A 109 13.64 5.39 19.18
N GLN A 110 13.13 5.02 20.37
CA GLN A 110 11.73 4.61 20.55
C GLN A 110 10.73 5.75 20.28
N ASN A 111 11.05 6.98 20.67
CA ASN A 111 10.19 8.13 20.44
C ASN A 111 10.21 8.57 18.97
N LYS A 112 11.41 8.67 18.37
CA LYS A 112 11.59 9.04 16.97
C LYS A 112 10.88 8.05 16.04
N PHE A 113 10.99 6.76 16.32
CA PHE A 113 10.41 5.69 15.50
C PHE A 113 9.18 5.06 16.15
N ALA A 114 8.44 5.84 16.95
CA ALA A 114 7.14 5.41 17.45
C ALA A 114 6.20 5.12 16.27
N PHE A 115 5.32 4.13 16.44
CA PHE A 115 4.39 3.67 15.38
C PHE A 115 3.67 4.83 14.68
N LYS A 116 3.16 5.80 15.47
CA LYS A 116 2.40 6.94 14.94
C LYS A 116 3.24 7.91 14.11
N VAL A 117 4.52 8.07 14.46
CA VAL A 117 5.46 8.91 13.71
C VAL A 117 5.74 8.26 12.36
N VAL A 118 6.12 6.97 12.37
CA VAL A 118 6.42 6.22 11.14
C VAL A 118 5.18 6.08 10.24
N GLU A 119 4.01 5.86 10.83
CA GLU A 119 2.73 5.86 10.09
C GLU A 119 2.49 7.18 9.36
N ALA A 120 2.76 8.32 10.01
CA ALA A 120 2.61 9.63 9.40
C ALA A 120 3.62 9.86 8.26
N GLU A 121 4.88 9.46 8.44
CA GLU A 121 5.89 9.54 7.37
C GLU A 121 5.53 8.67 6.17
N VAL A 122 5.11 7.43 6.38
CA VAL A 122 4.66 6.54 5.29
C VAL A 122 3.44 7.12 4.59
N LYS A 123 2.51 7.76 5.31
CA LYS A 123 1.36 8.45 4.71
C LYS A 123 1.79 9.63 3.84
N GLN A 124 2.82 10.38 4.22
CA GLN A 124 3.38 11.45 3.38
C GLN A 124 4.02 10.88 2.11
N VAL A 125 4.77 9.78 2.21
CA VAL A 125 5.32 9.08 1.03
C VAL A 125 4.18 8.59 0.12
N LYS A 126 3.13 8.00 0.69
CA LYS A 126 1.91 7.59 -0.06
C LYS A 126 1.33 8.78 -0.83
N GLN A 127 1.15 9.93 -0.18
CA GLN A 127 0.60 11.11 -0.86
C GLN A 127 1.50 11.56 -2.02
N HIS A 128 2.82 11.62 -1.80
CA HIS A 128 3.77 11.95 -2.86
C HIS A 128 3.73 10.98 -4.05
N ILE A 129 3.51 9.69 -3.80
CA ILE A 129 3.31 8.70 -4.86
C ILE A 129 2.01 8.99 -5.61
N LEU A 130 0.91 9.22 -4.89
CA LEU A 130 -0.40 9.56 -5.46
C LEU A 130 -0.32 10.79 -6.37
N ASP A 131 0.32 11.86 -5.91
CA ASP A 131 0.48 13.10 -6.68
C ASP A 131 1.25 12.85 -8.00
N LYS A 132 2.24 11.94 -7.98
CA LYS A 132 3.02 11.57 -9.18
C LYS A 132 2.23 10.74 -10.19
N ILE A 133 1.29 9.92 -9.75
CA ILE A 133 0.49 9.04 -10.62
C ILE A 133 -0.88 9.63 -10.97
N ASP A 134 -1.27 10.74 -10.33
CA ASP A 134 -2.58 11.38 -10.49
C ASP A 134 -2.99 11.62 -11.95
N PRO A 135 -2.10 12.14 -12.84
CA PRO A 135 -2.46 12.33 -14.25
C PRO A 135 -2.79 11.02 -14.96
N GLU A 136 -2.14 9.92 -14.59
CA GLU A 136 -2.39 8.60 -15.18
C GLU A 136 -3.74 8.04 -14.70
N LEU A 137 -4.04 8.17 -13.41
CA LEU A 137 -5.34 7.80 -12.85
C LEU A 137 -6.49 8.60 -13.48
N TYR A 138 -6.32 9.91 -13.63
CA TYR A 138 -7.29 10.78 -14.29
C TYR A 138 -7.58 10.34 -15.74
N ASN A 139 -6.53 10.06 -16.50
CA ASN A 139 -6.66 9.60 -17.88
C ASN A 139 -7.40 8.26 -17.98
N ILE A 140 -7.13 7.32 -17.07
CA ILE A 140 -7.85 6.05 -16.99
C ILE A 140 -9.34 6.28 -16.73
N VAL A 141 -9.68 7.05 -15.68
CA VAL A 141 -11.07 7.33 -15.31
C VAL A 141 -11.82 8.00 -16.46
N THR A 142 -11.20 8.97 -17.15
CA THR A 142 -11.81 9.67 -18.29
C THR A 142 -12.07 8.71 -19.46
N LYS A 143 -11.07 7.89 -19.83
CA LYS A 143 -11.22 6.88 -20.90
C LYS A 143 -12.31 5.87 -20.58
N ARG A 144 -12.36 5.39 -19.34
CA ARG A 144 -13.39 4.45 -18.87
C ARG A 144 -14.77 5.08 -18.90
N SER A 145 -14.91 6.31 -18.41
CA SER A 145 -16.17 7.06 -18.41
C SER A 145 -16.72 7.19 -19.83
N SER A 146 -15.93 7.69 -20.78
CA SER A 146 -16.35 7.85 -22.18
C SER A 146 -16.68 6.53 -22.86
N PHE A 147 -15.94 5.46 -22.55
CA PHE A 147 -16.24 4.13 -23.07
C PHE A 147 -17.56 3.57 -22.53
N CYS A 148 -17.75 3.64 -21.21
CA CYS A 148 -18.91 3.05 -20.54
C CYS A 148 -20.20 3.81 -20.80
N GLU A 149 -20.14 5.14 -20.91
CA GLU A 149 -21.28 5.97 -21.32
C GLU A 149 -21.80 5.58 -22.71
N LYS A 150 -20.90 5.27 -23.65
CA LYS A 150 -21.27 4.87 -25.03
C LYS A 150 -21.76 3.42 -25.13
N ASN A 151 -21.25 2.52 -24.29
CA ASN A 151 -21.40 1.08 -24.50
C ASN A 151 -22.20 0.35 -23.41
N SER A 152 -22.41 0.95 -22.23
CA SER A 152 -23.02 0.24 -21.10
C SER A 152 -23.69 1.20 -20.10
N THR A 153 -24.75 1.87 -20.56
CA THR A 153 -25.55 2.78 -19.72
C THR A 153 -26.26 2.07 -18.56
N ILE A 154 -26.73 0.83 -18.79
CA ILE A 154 -27.46 0.03 -17.79
C ILE A 154 -26.53 -0.55 -16.72
N HIS A 155 -25.33 -1.01 -17.09
CA HIS A 155 -24.39 -1.68 -16.20
C HIS A 155 -23.13 -0.86 -15.94
N LEU A 156 -23.32 0.44 -15.73
CA LEU A 156 -22.24 1.41 -15.66
C LEU A 156 -21.20 1.10 -14.57
N ASP A 157 -21.63 0.75 -13.35
CA ASP A 157 -20.70 0.45 -12.25
C ASP A 157 -19.78 -0.75 -12.58
N ARG A 158 -20.36 -1.79 -13.19
CA ARG A 158 -19.61 -2.98 -13.62
C ARG A 158 -18.66 -2.64 -14.75
N CYS A 159 -19.11 -1.88 -15.74
CA CYS A 159 -18.26 -1.43 -16.85
C CYS A 159 -17.07 -0.60 -16.34
N MET A 160 -17.31 0.31 -15.41
CA MET A 160 -16.28 1.19 -14.85
C MET A 160 -15.22 0.41 -14.06
N THR A 161 -15.62 -0.61 -13.30
CA THR A 161 -14.72 -1.34 -12.40
C THR A 161 -14.09 -2.60 -13.02
N GLN A 162 -14.58 -3.08 -14.17
CA GLN A 162 -14.13 -4.33 -14.80
C GLN A 162 -12.61 -4.44 -14.98
N PHE A 163 -11.93 -3.33 -15.28
CA PHE A 163 -10.49 -3.33 -15.59
C PHE A 163 -9.62 -2.77 -14.47
N LYS A 164 -10.18 -2.47 -13.29
CA LYS A 164 -9.46 -1.79 -12.20
C LYS A 164 -8.14 -2.47 -11.83
N ASN A 165 -8.10 -3.81 -11.81
CA ASN A 165 -6.90 -4.57 -11.47
C ASN A 165 -5.80 -4.43 -12.54
N LYS A 166 -6.18 -4.52 -13.82
CA LYS A 166 -5.24 -4.36 -14.95
C LYS A 166 -4.70 -2.93 -14.99
N ASP A 167 -5.58 -1.95 -14.83
CA ASP A 167 -5.24 -0.53 -14.87
C ASP A 167 -4.35 -0.16 -13.66
N THR A 168 -4.62 -0.70 -12.46
CA THR A 168 -3.76 -0.57 -11.27
C THR A 168 -2.34 -1.09 -11.53
N LEU A 169 -2.22 -2.31 -12.08
CA LEU A 169 -0.91 -2.90 -12.36
C LEU A 169 -0.14 -2.11 -13.42
N MET A 170 -0.83 -1.57 -14.42
CA MET A 170 -0.20 -0.71 -15.43
C MET A 170 0.43 0.54 -14.79
N VAL A 171 -0.34 1.26 -13.97
CA VAL A 171 0.13 2.46 -13.24
C VAL A 171 1.30 2.12 -12.32
N LEU A 172 1.17 1.04 -11.54
CA LEU A 172 2.22 0.58 -10.63
C LEU A 172 3.51 0.23 -11.38
N ASN A 173 3.41 -0.49 -12.50
CA ASN A 173 4.56 -0.87 -13.29
C ASN A 173 5.23 0.35 -13.95
N HIS A 174 4.46 1.34 -14.40
CA HIS A 174 5.02 2.63 -14.86
C HIS A 174 5.74 3.37 -13.74
N TYR A 175 5.16 3.40 -12.54
CA TYR A 175 5.82 3.97 -11.37
C TYR A 175 7.13 3.25 -11.03
N GLN A 176 7.11 1.91 -10.97
CA GLN A 176 8.29 1.09 -10.66
C GLN A 176 9.41 1.25 -11.69
N LYS A 177 9.09 1.37 -12.99
CA LYS A 177 10.09 1.61 -14.04
C LYS A 177 10.93 2.87 -13.76
N ARG A 178 10.31 3.90 -13.17
CA ARG A 178 10.97 5.16 -12.78
C ARG A 178 11.62 5.09 -11.39
N ASN A 179 11.20 4.15 -10.55
CA ASN A 179 11.63 3.98 -9.16
C ASN A 179 12.04 2.52 -8.93
N LYS A 180 13.18 2.11 -9.49
CA LYS A 180 13.66 0.71 -9.51
C LYS A 180 13.95 0.11 -8.13
N GLN A 181 13.98 0.95 -7.09
CA GLN A 181 14.30 0.56 -5.71
C GLN A 181 13.08 0.10 -4.90
N LEU A 182 11.91 0.04 -5.54
CA LEU A 182 10.69 -0.45 -4.92
C LEU A 182 10.84 -1.95 -4.62
N ASN A 183 10.92 -2.30 -3.33
CA ASN A 183 11.01 -3.70 -2.91
C ASN A 183 9.63 -4.39 -2.95
N ALA A 184 9.57 -5.69 -2.62
CA ALA A 184 8.34 -6.47 -2.74
C ALA A 184 7.21 -5.98 -1.81
N HIS A 185 7.54 -5.63 -0.56
CA HIS A 185 6.57 -5.11 0.41
C HIS A 185 6.06 -3.73 -0.02
N GLU A 186 6.96 -2.86 -0.47
CA GLU A 186 6.61 -1.55 -1.01
C GLU A 186 5.74 -1.66 -2.26
N TYR A 187 6.05 -2.61 -3.16
CA TYR A 187 5.27 -2.87 -4.37
C TYR A 187 3.83 -3.26 -4.03
N LEU A 188 3.66 -4.25 -3.14
CA LEU A 188 2.32 -4.70 -2.71
C LEU A 188 1.55 -3.63 -1.95
N TYR A 189 2.23 -2.89 -1.05
CA TYR A 189 1.59 -1.80 -0.33
C TYR A 189 1.15 -0.68 -1.28
N THR A 190 1.99 -0.35 -2.27
CA THR A 190 1.69 0.64 -3.30
C THR A 190 0.53 0.19 -4.19
N GLN A 191 0.53 -1.08 -4.61
CA GLN A 191 -0.57 -1.68 -5.37
C GLN A 191 -1.91 -1.49 -4.67
N ASN A 192 -1.98 -1.80 -3.37
CA ASN A 192 -3.22 -1.76 -2.62
C ASN A 192 -3.83 -0.36 -2.59
N PHE A 193 -3.04 0.67 -2.29
CA PHE A 193 -3.63 2.02 -2.24
C PHE A 193 -3.92 2.60 -3.62
N ILE A 194 -3.17 2.23 -4.67
CA ILE A 194 -3.50 2.63 -6.04
C ILE A 194 -4.84 2.03 -6.44
N LEU A 195 -5.06 0.76 -6.11
CA LEU A 195 -6.33 0.08 -6.37
C LEU A 195 -7.49 0.78 -5.64
N GLU A 196 -7.33 1.04 -4.35
CA GLU A 196 -8.34 1.75 -3.53
C GLU A 196 -8.67 3.13 -4.11
N GLU A 197 -7.66 3.91 -4.49
CA GLU A 197 -7.83 5.24 -5.06
C GLU A 197 -8.52 5.19 -6.43
N LEU A 198 -8.06 4.30 -7.32
CA LEU A 198 -8.64 4.13 -8.65
C LEU A 198 -10.10 3.67 -8.56
N GLU A 199 -10.40 2.68 -7.71
CA GLU A 199 -11.75 2.19 -7.49
C GLU A 199 -12.67 3.29 -6.97
N THR A 200 -12.21 4.09 -6.00
CA THR A 200 -12.97 5.22 -5.46
C THR A 200 -13.32 6.23 -6.56
N ARG A 201 -12.35 6.58 -7.43
CA ARG A 201 -12.56 7.51 -8.54
C ARG A 201 -13.50 6.95 -9.60
N LEU A 202 -13.38 5.66 -9.94
CA LEU A 202 -14.25 4.99 -10.91
C LEU A 202 -15.70 4.93 -10.42
N ILE A 203 -15.92 4.59 -9.14
CA ILE A 203 -17.25 4.57 -8.53
C ILE A 203 -17.85 5.98 -8.50
N LYS A 204 -17.06 7.00 -8.13
CA LYS A 204 -17.52 8.40 -8.15
C LYS A 204 -17.91 8.85 -9.55
N ALA A 205 -17.09 8.54 -10.56
CA ALA A 205 -17.41 8.85 -11.95
C ALA A 205 -18.69 8.13 -12.42
N ALA A 206 -18.88 6.87 -12.04
CA ALA A 206 -20.10 6.12 -12.37
C ALA A 206 -21.37 6.78 -11.76
N LYS A 207 -21.29 7.30 -10.52
CA LYS A 207 -22.40 8.03 -9.90
C LYS A 207 -22.72 9.31 -10.67
N ASN A 208 -21.71 10.11 -11.00
CA ASN A 208 -21.89 11.37 -11.74
C ASN A 208 -22.52 11.17 -13.13
N LEU A 209 -22.26 10.04 -13.78
CA LEU A 209 -22.84 9.69 -15.07
C LEU A 209 -24.29 9.17 -14.97
N LYS A 210 -24.72 8.71 -13.79
CA LYS A 210 -26.11 8.28 -13.54
C LYS A 210 -27.00 9.45 -13.16
N GLU A 211 -26.44 10.49 -12.54
CA GLU A 211 -27.17 11.70 -12.20
C GLU A 211 -27.48 12.48 -13.49
N PRO A 212 -28.74 12.78 -13.79
CA PRO A 212 -29.07 13.62 -14.94
C PRO A 212 -28.40 14.98 -14.74
N THR A 213 -27.63 15.42 -15.73
CA THR A 213 -27.10 16.79 -15.77
C THR A 213 -28.27 17.73 -15.47
N PRO A 214 -28.20 18.58 -14.42
CA PRO A 214 -29.27 19.53 -14.18
C PRO A 214 -29.41 20.35 -15.45
N THR A 215 -30.57 20.22 -16.09
CA THR A 215 -30.92 21.03 -17.23
C THR A 215 -30.91 22.46 -16.71
N VAL A 216 -29.86 23.21 -17.06
CA VAL A 216 -29.91 24.66 -16.95
C VAL A 216 -31.09 25.05 -17.83
N ARG A 217 -32.23 25.39 -17.22
CA ARG A 217 -33.33 26.05 -17.93
C ARG A 217 -32.74 27.35 -18.43
N ILE A 218 -32.28 27.36 -19.67
CA ILE A 218 -32.01 28.61 -20.38
C ILE A 218 -33.38 29.24 -20.55
N PRO A 219 -33.68 30.39 -19.92
CA PRO A 219 -34.96 31.04 -20.13
C PRO A 219 -35.13 31.30 -21.62
N ALA A 220 -36.20 30.74 -22.18
CA ALA A 220 -36.60 31.02 -23.54
C ALA A 220 -37.18 32.45 -23.54
N TYR A 221 -36.42 33.40 -24.06
CA TYR A 221 -36.92 34.72 -24.38
C TYR A 221 -37.62 34.65 -25.74
N ASP A 222 -38.85 35.14 -25.82
CA ASP A 222 -39.47 35.37 -27.13
C ASP A 222 -38.77 36.53 -27.86
N HIS A 223 -39.10 36.74 -29.14
CA HIS A 223 -38.57 37.87 -29.94
C HIS A 223 -38.93 39.26 -29.37
N LYS A 224 -39.68 39.34 -28.26
CA LYS A 224 -40.05 40.56 -27.54
C LYS A 224 -39.34 40.69 -26.18
N GLY A 225 -38.45 39.76 -25.82
CA GLY A 225 -37.67 39.83 -24.59
C GLY A 225 -38.46 39.49 -23.32
N VAL A 226 -39.63 38.86 -23.43
CA VAL A 226 -40.43 38.47 -22.25
C VAL A 226 -40.07 37.05 -21.84
N GLN A 227 -39.61 36.88 -20.59
CA GLN A 227 -39.30 35.59 -19.99
C GLN A 227 -40.60 34.80 -19.79
N LYS A 228 -40.71 33.62 -20.41
CA LYS A 228 -41.79 32.67 -20.14
C LYS A 228 -41.33 31.65 -19.11
N ASP A 229 -42.03 31.60 -17.98
CA ASP A 229 -41.90 30.48 -17.04
C ASP A 229 -42.62 29.26 -17.63
N ILE A 230 -41.83 28.26 -18.03
CA ILE A 230 -42.26 26.86 -18.22
C ILE A 230 -41.40 26.04 -17.28
#